data_AF-A0A662N687-F1
#
_entry.id   AF-A0A662N687-F1
#
_cell.length_a   1.000
_cell.length_b   1.000
_cell.length_c   1.000
_cell.angle_alpha   90.00
_cell.angle_beta   90.00
_cell.angle_gamma   90.00
#
_symmetry.space_group_name_H-M   'P 1'
#
loop_
_entity.id
_entity.type
_entity.pdbx_description
1 polymer ?
#
loop_
_entity_poly.entity_id
_entity_poly.type
_entity_poly.pdbx_seq_one_letter_code
_entity_poly.pdbx_strand_id
1 'polypeptide(L)'
;IRERRMHRRRKYFIPTDYGIAEVEVVRSMHNTIFCANCTRIRLTSTGHLKTCLLRRNDLIDIVTPIRNNASDEELIEIFKRAILMREPYWK
;
A
#
# COMPACT_ATOMS: atom_id res chain seq x y z
N ILE A 1 10.77 8.55 20.78
CA ILE A 1 9.89 7.81 19.83
C ILE A 1 9.97 8.53 18.50
N ARG A 2 10.18 7.82 17.39
CA ARG A 2 10.21 8.39 16.03
C ARG A 2 9.10 7.77 15.19
N GLU A 3 8.46 8.52 14.30
CA GLU A 3 7.38 8.01 13.45
C GLU A 3 7.76 8.05 11.97
N ARG A 4 7.42 7.00 11.21
CA ARG A 4 7.60 6.96 9.76
C ARG A 4 6.41 7.61 9.04
N ARG A 5 6.68 8.35 7.96
CA ARG A 5 5.61 8.87 7.08
C ARG A 5 4.71 7.75 6.55
N MET A 6 5.31 6.69 6.01
CA MET A 6 4.56 5.54 5.53
C MET A 6 3.96 4.75 6.71
N HIS A 7 2.63 4.57 6.67
CA HIS A 7 1.85 3.86 7.68
C HIS A 7 1.89 4.40 9.11
N ARG A 8 2.55 5.55 9.37
CA ARG A 8 2.73 6.11 10.72
C ARG A 8 3.21 5.09 11.75
N ARG A 9 4.15 4.22 11.35
CA ARG A 9 4.76 3.25 12.27
C ARG A 9 5.67 3.97 13.27
N ARG A 10 5.47 3.65 14.54
CA ARG A 10 6.30 4.14 15.64
C ARG A 10 7.53 3.26 15.82
N LYS A 11 8.67 3.93 15.96
CA LYS A 11 9.97 3.38 16.34
C LYS A 11 10.25 3.70 17.79
N TYR A 12 10.60 2.66 18.53
CA TYR A 12 11.06 2.71 19.91
C TYR A 12 12.55 2.44 19.93
N PHE A 13 13.27 3.15 20.81
CA PHE A 13 14.71 3.02 20.97
C PHE A 13 14.94 2.57 22.40
N ILE A 14 15.37 1.32 22.57
CA ILE A 14 15.44 0.63 23.85
C ILE A 14 16.92 0.41 24.18
N PRO A 15 17.44 0.95 25.31
CA PRO A 15 18.78 0.63 25.76
C PRO A 15 18.91 -0.86 26.11
N THR A 16 20.00 -1.48 25.70
CA THR A 16 20.39 -2.86 26.00
C THR A 16 21.86 -2.89 26.40
N ASP A 17 22.33 -4.00 26.97
CA ASP A 17 23.74 -4.18 27.34
C ASP A 17 24.69 -4.09 26.13
N TYR A 18 24.17 -4.24 24.90
CA TYR A 18 24.92 -4.19 23.64
C TYR A 18 24.68 -2.88 22.86
N GLY A 19 24.06 -1.87 23.47
CA GLY A 19 23.74 -0.59 22.82
C GLY A 19 22.23 -0.35 22.67
N ILE A 20 21.84 0.55 21.77
CA ILE A 20 20.42 0.92 21.58
C ILE A 20 19.78 0.05 20.49
N ALA A 21 18.75 -0.71 20.85
CA ALA A 21 17.93 -1.46 19.91
C ALA A 21 16.79 -0.60 19.36
N GLU A 22 16.63 -0.57 18.03
CA GLU A 22 15.48 0.06 17.36
C GLU A 22 14.38 -0.98 17.10
N VAL A 23 13.18 -0.74 17.62
CA VAL A 23 12.04 -1.67 17.53
C VAL A 23 10.83 -0.98 16.92
N GLU A 24 10.18 -1.63 15.94
CA GLU A 24 8.87 -1.24 15.39
C GLU A 24 7.83 -2.32 15.70
N VAL A 25 6.67 -1.93 16.22
CA VAL A 25 5.54 -2.85 16.42
C VAL A 25 4.50 -2.63 15.33
N VAL A 26 4.16 -3.68 14.59
CA VAL A 26 3.19 -3.63 13.49
C VAL A 26 2.01 -4.54 13.78
N ARG A 27 0.85 -3.94 14.08
CA ARG A 27 -0.40 -4.69 14.26
C ARG A 27 -0.94 -5.12 12.90
N SER A 28 -1.26 -6.41 12.76
CA SER A 28 -1.81 -7.00 11.54
C SER A 28 -3.29 -6.65 11.32
N MET A 29 -4.05 -6.41 12.39
CA MET A 29 -5.50 -6.18 12.37
C MET A 29 -5.86 -4.86 13.08
N HIS A 30 -7.05 -4.32 12.78
CA HIS A 30 -7.61 -3.10 13.39
C HIS A 30 -6.65 -1.90 13.39
N ASN A 31 -5.97 -1.68 12.26
CA ASN A 31 -4.89 -0.70 12.17
C ASN A 31 -5.27 0.48 11.27
N THR A 32 -6.29 1.24 11.68
CA THR A 32 -6.86 2.37 10.93
C THR A 32 -5.82 3.42 10.55
N ILE A 33 -4.95 3.81 11.48
CA ILE A 33 -3.87 4.78 11.22
C ILE A 33 -2.87 4.26 10.17
N PHE A 34 -2.50 2.98 10.22
CA PHE A 34 -1.64 2.36 9.22
C PHE A 34 -2.31 2.37 7.84
N CYS A 35 -3.58 1.97 7.77
CA CYS A 35 -4.32 1.89 6.52
C CYS A 35 -4.49 3.28 5.88
N ALA A 36 -4.86 4.30 6.67
CA ALA A 36 -4.99 5.69 6.23
C ALA A 36 -3.69 6.27 5.66
N ASN A 37 -2.54 5.78 6.12
CA ASN A 37 -1.22 6.24 5.70
C ASN A 37 -0.50 5.24 4.77
N CYS A 38 -1.23 4.28 4.21
CA CYS A 38 -0.70 3.41 3.17
C CYS A 38 -0.72 4.16 1.83
N THR A 39 0.30 3.95 1.00
CA THR A 39 0.42 4.53 -0.36
C THR A 39 0.67 3.46 -1.42
N ARG A 40 0.50 2.17 -1.08
CA ARG A 40 0.78 1.07 -2.02
C ARG A 40 -0.38 0.82 -2.96
N ILE A 41 -0.03 0.53 -4.21
CA ILE A 41 -0.79 -0.25 -5.18
C ILE A 41 0.02 -1.53 -5.44
N ARG A 42 -0.66 -2.62 -5.80
CA ARG A 42 -0.03 -3.91 -6.11
C ARG A 42 -0.45 -4.36 -7.50
N LEU A 43 0.39 -5.15 -8.15
CA LEU A 43 0.04 -5.90 -9.36
C LEU A 43 -0.18 -7.37 -8.96
N THR A 44 -1.30 -7.96 -9.36
CA THR A 44 -1.57 -9.39 -9.16
C THR A 44 -0.79 -10.23 -10.18
N SER A 45 -0.59 -11.52 -9.91
CA SER A 45 -0.01 -12.45 -10.90
C SER A 45 -0.86 -12.57 -12.18
N THR A 46 -2.15 -12.27 -12.10
CA THR A 46 -3.08 -12.25 -13.23
C THR A 46 -3.13 -10.89 -13.95
N GLY A 47 -2.26 -9.94 -13.60
CA GLY A 47 -2.16 -8.68 -14.35
C GLY A 47 -3.17 -7.60 -13.98
N HIS A 48 -3.66 -7.59 -12.74
CA HIS A 48 -4.59 -6.56 -12.26
C HIS A 48 -3.94 -5.64 -11.24
N LEU A 49 -4.20 -4.34 -11.33
CA LEU A 49 -3.91 -3.39 -10.26
C LEU A 49 -4.86 -3.65 -9.10
N LYS A 50 -4.30 -3.82 -7.90
CA LYS A 50 -5.01 -4.05 -6.65
C LYS A 50 -4.72 -2.91 -5.68
N THR A 51 -5.78 -2.22 -5.26
CA THR A 51 -5.69 -0.99 -4.46
C THR A 51 -5.35 -1.23 -2.98
N CYS A 52 -5.72 -2.40 -2.45
CA CYS A 52 -5.45 -2.81 -1.08
C CYS A 52 -5.16 -4.31 -0.97
N LEU A 53 -4.30 -4.73 -0.04
CA LEU A 53 -3.94 -6.16 0.13
C LEU A 53 -5.16 -7.03 0.49
N LEU A 54 -6.03 -6.52 1.37
CA LEU A 54 -7.11 -7.28 1.99
C LEU A 54 -8.45 -7.16 1.26
N ARG A 55 -8.56 -6.26 0.27
CA ARG A 55 -9.76 -6.12 -0.54
C ARG A 55 -9.80 -7.14 -1.67
N ARG A 56 -10.98 -7.48 -2.14
CA ARG A 56 -11.18 -8.43 -3.26
C ARG A 56 -11.92 -7.82 -4.45
N ASN A 57 -12.65 -6.74 -4.23
CA ASN A 57 -13.51 -6.08 -5.21
C ASN A 57 -12.89 -4.82 -5.84
N ASP A 58 -11.56 -4.72 -5.83
CA ASP A 58 -10.79 -3.53 -6.22
C ASP A 58 -9.73 -3.84 -7.30
N LEU A 59 -10.03 -4.79 -8.17
CA LEU A 59 -9.14 -5.22 -9.25
C LEU A 59 -9.42 -4.42 -10.52
N ILE A 60 -8.37 -3.89 -11.14
CA ILE A 60 -8.44 -3.16 -12.40
C ILE A 60 -7.46 -3.82 -13.37
N ASP A 61 -7.96 -4.31 -14.50
CA ASP A 61 -7.10 -4.90 -15.52
C ASP A 61 -6.19 -3.84 -16.16
N ILE A 62 -4.88 -4.11 -16.14
CA ILE A 62 -3.86 -3.28 -16.80
C ILE A 62 -3.15 -4.04 -17.92
N VAL A 63 -3.18 -5.37 -17.90
CA VAL A 63 -2.46 -6.19 -18.88
C VAL A 63 -3.18 -6.23 -20.22
N THR A 64 -4.51 -6.27 -20.26
CA THR A 64 -5.25 -6.27 -21.54
C THR A 64 -5.00 -4.98 -22.34
N PRO A 65 -5.10 -3.77 -21.76
CA PRO A 65 -4.72 -2.53 -22.45
C PRO A 65 -3.28 -2.55 -22.97
N ILE A 66 -2.31 -2.99 -22.14
CA ILE A 66 -0.90 -3.10 -22.56
C ILE A 66 -0.76 -4.04 -23.77
N ARG A 67 -1.41 -5.20 -23.75
CA ARG A 67 -1.36 -6.18 -24.86
C ARG A 67 -2.03 -5.68 -26.13
N ASN A 68 -2.94 -4.72 -26.01
CA ASN A 68 -3.61 -4.07 -27.13
C ASN A 68 -2.87 -2.80 -27.61
N ASN A 69 -1.61 -2.60 -27.19
CA ASN A 69 -0.80 -1.43 -27.53
C ASN A 69 -1.44 -0.09 -27.11
N ALA A 70 -2.09 -0.05 -25.94
CA ALA A 70 -2.57 1.21 -25.36
C ALA A 70 -1.44 2.23 -25.18
N SER A 71 -1.74 3.51 -25.34
CA SER A 71 -0.78 4.59 -25.16
C SER A 71 -0.42 4.81 -23.69
N ASP A 72 0.70 5.48 -23.42
CA ASP A 72 1.09 5.82 -22.06
C ASP A 72 0.02 6.68 -21.35
N GLU A 73 -0.66 7.57 -22.08
CA GLU A 73 -1.76 8.37 -21.56
C GLU A 73 -2.92 7.50 -21.08
N GLU A 74 -3.31 6.49 -21.87
CA GLU A 74 -4.37 5.54 -21.48
C GLU A 74 -3.98 4.75 -20.23
N LEU A 75 -2.73 4.28 -20.17
CA LEU A 75 -2.20 3.55 -19.02
C LEU A 75 -2.12 4.44 -17.77
N ILE A 76 -1.76 5.72 -17.93
CA ILE A 76 -1.76 6.72 -16.85
C ILE A 76 -3.17 6.91 -16.30
N GLU A 77 -4.19 7.00 -17.15
CA GLU A 77 -5.58 7.14 -16.70
C GLU A 77 -6.08 5.89 -15.96
N ILE A 78 -5.71 4.69 -16.41
CA ILE A 78 -5.99 3.44 -15.68
C ILE A 78 -5.33 3.46 -14.29
N PHE A 79 -4.08 3.91 -14.21
CA PHE A 79 -3.36 4.00 -12.94
C PHE A 79 -3.95 5.06 -12.00
N LYS A 80 -4.34 6.23 -12.53
CA LYS A 80 -5.04 7.28 -11.77
C LYS A 80 -6.36 6.76 -11.22
N ARG A 81 -7.14 6.03 -12.03
CA ARG A 81 -8.37 5.37 -11.56
C ARG A 81 -8.10 4.42 -10.39
N ALA A 82 -7.03 3.61 -10.49
CA ALA A 82 -6.62 2.73 -9.39
C ALA A 82 -6.29 3.52 -8.12
N ILE A 83 -5.61 4.66 -8.23
CA ILE A 83 -5.30 5.54 -7.10
C ILE A 83 -6.57 6.11 -6.47
N LEU A 84 -7.50 6.62 -7.28
CA LEU A 84 -8.75 7.24 -6.80
C LEU A 84 -9.69 6.24 -6.12
N MET A 85 -9.62 4.96 -6.50
CA MET A 85 -10.39 3.88 -5.86
C MET A 85 -9.79 3.42 -4.52
N ARG A 86 -8.59 3.88 -4.15
CA ARG A 86 -7.94 3.48 -2.90
C ARG A 86 -8.73 4.00 -1.71
N GLU A 87 -9.03 3.09 -0.80
CA GLU A 87 -9.55 3.42 0.52
C GLU A 87 -8.92 2.52 1.60
N PRO A 88 -8.80 3.02 2.84
CA PRO A 88 -8.40 2.21 3.98
C PRO A 88 -9.32 1.00 4.16
N TYR A 89 -8.73 -0.18 4.38
CA TYR A 89 -9.50 -1.37 4.73
C TYR A 89 -10.05 -1.29 6.15
N TRP A 90 -9.17 -0.99 7.11
CA TRP A 90 -9.58 -0.58 8.46
C TRP A 90 -9.84 0.92 8.45
N LYS A 91 -11.07 1.32 8.77
CA LYS A 91 -11.55 2.70 8.84
C LYS A 91 -11.69 3.17 10.29
#